data_AF-A0A2H3E539-F1
#
_entry.id   AF-A0A2H3E539-F1
#
_cell.length_a   1.000
_cell.length_b   1.000
_cell.length_c   1.000
_cell.angle_alpha   90.00
_cell.angle_beta   90.00
_cell.angle_gamma   90.00
#
_symmetry.space_group_name_H-M   'P 1'
#
loop_
_entity.id
_entity.type
_entity.pdbx_description
1 polymer ?
#
loop_
_entity_poly.entity_id
_entity_poly.type
_entity_poly.pdbx_seq_one_letter_code
_entity_poly.pdbx_strand_id
1 'polypeptide(L)'
;MASPTLSDLKKALQSWKAETEAKQVDIVDRLAHGRPVSGEEEAWLDEGGNFVDEDVVLEKLQSASDISSALKDLSTSQRHAYDRLENKVQELKKPSAKRKGNSKFAVSTNHKHDVAKTKARTTSECTLATLEQRIEIIDWHYANGKNQSQTARHFSGKYLELNIKQLLISSWMKDEAKWREEYEKNHAKAHSMKRARQTLHPEISDMMDLWVAKAMADGILLTGEVLRQKWKVFADLKGVPEDERLTLSEGWLSKFKARNGLKNFKRHSEAGSADPQVVEAERECIKGVLAEYELRDIYNMDKTGLFYG
;
A
#
# COMPACT_ATOMS: atom_id res chain seq x y z
N MET A 1 20.62 -17.73 28.79
CA MET A 1 19.17 -17.88 28.98
C MET A 1 18.75 -19.15 28.25
N ALA A 2 18.07 -20.08 28.89
CA ALA A 2 17.60 -21.30 28.23
C ALA A 2 16.57 -20.92 27.15
N SER A 3 16.73 -21.43 25.93
CA SER A 3 15.75 -21.23 24.86
C SER A 3 14.37 -21.75 25.32
N PRO A 4 13.29 -20.99 25.11
CA PRO A 4 11.96 -21.39 25.54
C PRO A 4 11.53 -22.69 24.85
N THR A 5 10.90 -23.58 25.61
CA THR A 5 10.36 -24.83 25.05
C THR A 5 9.07 -24.56 24.27
N LEU A 6 8.71 -25.42 23.31
CA LEU A 6 7.46 -25.28 22.55
C LEU A 6 6.22 -25.21 23.46
N SER A 7 6.23 -25.93 24.58
CA SER A 7 5.15 -25.90 25.57
C SER A 7 5.07 -24.57 26.32
N ASP A 8 6.20 -23.93 26.61
CA ASP A 8 6.23 -22.58 27.20
C ASP A 8 5.61 -21.55 26.24
N LEU A 9 5.97 -21.61 24.95
CA LEU A 9 5.46 -20.68 23.93
C LEU A 9 3.95 -20.85 23.72
N LYS A 10 3.45 -22.10 23.67
CA LYS A 10 2.01 -22.38 23.59
C LYS A 10 1.23 -21.83 24.79
N LYS A 11 1.76 -22.00 26.00
CA LYS A 11 1.17 -21.43 27.23
C LYS A 11 1.15 -19.91 27.21
N ALA A 12 2.23 -19.29 26.72
CA ALA A 12 2.31 -17.84 26.60
C ALA A 12 1.27 -17.27 25.65
N LEU A 13 1.08 -17.89 24.49
CA LEU A 13 0.05 -17.46 23.54
C LEU A 13 -1.36 -17.61 24.10
N GLN A 14 -1.66 -18.72 24.78
CA GLN A 14 -2.96 -18.94 25.42
C GLN A 14 -3.26 -17.87 26.49
N SER A 15 -2.29 -17.56 27.35
CA SER A 15 -2.43 -16.48 28.35
C SER A 15 -2.68 -15.13 27.68
N TRP A 16 -1.96 -14.85 26.59
CA TRP A 16 -2.07 -13.58 25.89
C TRP A 16 -3.43 -13.42 25.17
N LYS A 17 -3.93 -14.49 24.55
CA LYS A 17 -5.30 -14.52 23.99
C LYS A 17 -6.34 -14.25 25.07
N ALA A 18 -6.23 -14.90 26.23
CA ALA A 18 -7.16 -14.66 27.34
C ALA A 18 -7.09 -13.22 27.90
N GLU A 19 -5.91 -12.60 27.96
CA GLU A 19 -5.74 -11.21 28.40
C GLU A 19 -6.38 -10.19 27.45
N THR A 20 -6.51 -10.52 26.17
CA THR A 20 -6.95 -9.61 25.10
C THR A 20 -8.37 -9.87 24.62
N GLU A 21 -8.92 -11.04 24.88
CA GLU A 21 -10.27 -11.48 24.50
C GLU A 21 -11.36 -10.48 24.94
N ALA A 22 -11.31 -10.02 26.20
CA ALA A 22 -12.30 -9.06 26.70
C ALA A 22 -12.32 -7.75 25.90
N LYS A 23 -11.14 -7.26 25.49
CA LYS A 23 -11.02 -6.03 24.69
C LYS A 23 -11.43 -6.28 23.24
N GLN A 24 -11.12 -7.45 22.69
CA GLN A 24 -11.54 -7.84 21.34
C GLN A 24 -13.06 -7.96 21.23
N VAL A 25 -13.71 -8.60 22.22
CA VAL A 25 -15.17 -8.75 22.28
C VAL A 25 -15.87 -7.39 22.38
N ASP A 26 -15.36 -6.47 23.23
CA ASP A 26 -15.92 -5.11 23.34
C ASP A 26 -15.85 -4.35 22.01
N ILE A 27 -14.70 -4.39 21.32
CA ILE A 27 -14.53 -3.71 20.04
C ILE A 27 -15.43 -4.31 18.96
N VAL A 28 -15.53 -5.64 18.90
CA VAL A 28 -16.42 -6.34 17.95
C VAL A 28 -17.89 -6.04 18.23
N ASP A 29 -18.31 -6.00 19.49
CA ASP A 29 -19.67 -5.60 19.87
C ASP A 29 -19.98 -4.16 19.43
N ARG A 30 -19.05 -3.23 19.66
CA ARG A 30 -19.19 -1.83 19.22
C ARG A 30 -19.31 -1.70 17.71
N LEU A 31 -18.53 -2.48 16.96
CA LEU A 31 -18.62 -2.55 15.49
C LEU A 31 -19.98 -3.10 15.04
N ALA A 32 -20.49 -4.15 15.69
CA ALA A 32 -21.81 -4.71 15.38
C ALA A 32 -22.95 -3.71 15.61
N HIS A 33 -22.80 -2.82 16.59
CA HIS A 33 -23.75 -1.75 16.89
C HIS A 33 -23.49 -0.44 16.10
N GLY A 34 -22.59 -0.44 15.12
CA GLY A 34 -22.29 0.72 14.28
C GLY A 34 -21.64 1.89 15.00
N ARG A 35 -21.03 1.66 16.18
CA ARG A 35 -20.29 2.69 16.92
C ARG A 35 -18.88 2.86 16.33
N PRO A 36 -18.35 4.09 16.23
CA PRO A 36 -17.00 4.31 15.75
C PRO A 36 -15.97 3.70 16.70
N VAL A 37 -14.94 3.11 16.12
CA VAL A 37 -13.75 2.59 16.80
C VAL A 37 -12.66 3.65 16.71
N SER A 38 -11.95 3.89 17.81
CA SER A 38 -10.83 4.85 17.83
C SER A 38 -9.68 4.35 16.94
N GLY A 39 -8.90 5.25 16.35
CA GLY A 39 -7.69 4.85 15.62
C GLY A 39 -6.68 4.07 16.49
N GLU A 40 -6.71 4.29 17.81
CA GLU A 40 -5.91 3.51 18.77
C GLU A 40 -6.43 2.07 18.96
N GLU A 41 -7.73 1.87 18.80
CA GLU A 41 -8.39 0.57 18.89
C GLU A 41 -8.22 -0.22 17.59
N GLU A 42 -8.26 0.47 16.44
CA GLU A 42 -7.96 -0.09 15.11
C GLU A 42 -6.50 -0.55 15.03
N ALA A 43 -5.54 0.31 15.39
CA ALA A 43 -4.12 -0.07 15.44
C ALA A 43 -3.86 -1.22 16.44
N TRP A 44 -4.62 -1.25 17.55
CA TRP A 44 -4.51 -2.35 18.51
C TRP A 44 -5.03 -3.68 17.93
N LEU A 45 -6.09 -3.68 17.12
CA LEU A 45 -6.57 -4.90 16.46
C LEU A 45 -5.54 -5.45 15.48
N ASP A 46 -4.81 -4.58 14.76
CA ASP A 46 -3.81 -4.99 13.78
C ASP A 46 -2.52 -5.53 14.41
N GLU A 47 -2.06 -4.93 15.52
CA GLU A 47 -0.76 -5.25 16.12
C GLU A 47 -0.86 -6.07 17.43
N GLY A 48 -1.76 -5.69 18.34
CA GLY A 48 -1.83 -6.22 19.70
C GLY A 48 -2.91 -7.28 19.95
N GLY A 49 -3.94 -7.31 19.10
CA GLY A 49 -5.05 -8.27 19.13
C GLY A 49 -5.02 -9.30 17.99
N ASN A 50 -4.09 -9.17 17.05
CA ASN A 50 -3.92 -10.11 15.94
C ASN A 50 -2.81 -11.11 16.27
N PHE A 51 -3.20 -12.36 16.51
CA PHE A 51 -2.29 -13.45 16.90
C PHE A 51 -1.98 -14.43 15.75
N VAL A 52 -2.37 -14.09 14.52
CA VAL A 52 -2.24 -15.00 13.37
C VAL A 52 -0.77 -15.34 13.11
N ASP A 53 0.14 -14.36 13.22
CA ASP A 53 1.57 -14.60 13.01
C ASP A 53 2.15 -15.52 14.09
N GLU A 54 1.74 -15.37 15.35
CA GLU A 54 2.13 -16.22 16.47
C GLU A 54 1.62 -17.65 16.33
N ASP A 55 0.38 -17.84 15.87
CA ASP A 55 -0.19 -19.16 15.58
C ASP A 55 0.59 -19.87 14.46
N VAL A 56 0.88 -19.15 13.35
CA VAL A 56 1.67 -19.67 12.23
C VAL A 56 3.08 -20.08 12.65
N VAL A 57 3.72 -19.28 13.51
CA VAL A 57 5.03 -19.62 14.07
C VAL A 57 4.96 -20.90 14.90
N LEU A 58 3.97 -21.06 15.77
CA LEU A 58 3.83 -22.26 16.60
C LEU A 58 3.51 -23.50 15.79
N GLU A 59 2.72 -23.40 14.72
CA GLU A 59 2.44 -24.50 13.80
C GLU A 59 3.72 -24.95 13.07
N LYS A 60 4.53 -24.00 12.60
CA LYS A 60 5.82 -24.27 11.97
C LYS A 60 6.82 -24.92 12.94
N LEU A 61 6.88 -24.43 14.18
CA LEU A 61 7.73 -25.00 15.23
C LEU A 61 7.25 -26.39 15.69
N GLN A 62 5.94 -26.66 15.64
CA GLN A 62 5.36 -27.98 15.94
C GLN A 62 5.61 -29.00 14.83
N SER A 63 5.64 -28.54 13.58
CA SER A 63 5.85 -29.40 12.40
C SER A 63 7.32 -29.73 12.15
N ALA A 64 8.24 -29.00 12.77
CA ALA A 64 9.67 -29.22 12.62
C ALA A 64 10.21 -30.30 13.56
N SER A 65 11.11 -31.14 13.04
CA SER A 65 11.82 -32.15 13.85
C SER A 65 12.85 -31.51 14.80
N ASP A 66 13.39 -30.35 14.44
CA ASP A 66 14.30 -29.56 15.27
C ASP A 66 13.86 -28.08 15.31
N ILE A 67 13.55 -27.61 16.51
CA ILE A 67 13.14 -26.24 16.80
C ILE A 67 14.26 -25.26 16.43
N SER A 68 15.53 -25.63 16.65
CA SER A 68 16.67 -24.74 16.39
C SER A 68 16.88 -24.51 14.89
N SER A 69 16.71 -25.55 14.07
CA SER A 69 16.69 -25.43 12.61
C SER A 69 15.49 -24.61 12.13
N ALA A 70 14.30 -24.89 12.66
CA ALA A 70 13.08 -24.17 12.27
C ALA A 70 13.21 -22.66 12.48
N LEU A 71 13.81 -22.23 13.60
CA LEU A 71 14.07 -20.82 13.92
C LEU A 71 15.01 -20.10 12.93
N LYS A 72 15.88 -20.84 12.23
CA LYS A 72 16.75 -20.26 11.17
C LYS A 72 15.99 -20.03 9.88
N ASP A 73 14.97 -20.85 9.61
CA ASP A 73 14.15 -20.81 8.40
C ASP A 73 12.91 -19.90 8.55
N LEU A 74 12.80 -19.14 9.66
CA LEU A 74 11.72 -18.17 9.86
C LEU A 74 11.95 -16.90 9.03
N SER A 75 10.88 -16.40 8.40
CA SER A 75 10.89 -15.09 7.74
C SER A 75 11.08 -13.95 8.76
N THR A 76 11.39 -12.74 8.29
CA THR A 76 11.52 -11.57 9.17
C THR A 76 10.27 -11.32 10.01
N SER A 77 9.08 -11.43 9.40
CA SER A 77 7.79 -11.29 10.10
C SER A 77 7.57 -12.39 11.15
N GLN A 78 7.86 -13.65 10.78
CA GLN A 78 7.74 -14.78 11.70
C GLN A 78 8.72 -14.68 12.87
N ARG A 79 9.94 -14.17 12.61
CA ARG A 79 10.94 -13.94 13.65
C ARG A 79 10.49 -12.87 14.65
N HIS A 80 9.90 -11.77 14.16
CA HIS A 80 9.30 -10.77 15.04
C HIS A 80 8.17 -11.35 15.90
N ALA A 81 7.31 -12.20 15.35
CA ALA A 81 6.27 -12.87 16.13
C ALA A 81 6.83 -13.85 17.17
N TYR A 82 7.90 -14.58 16.83
CA TYR A 82 8.62 -15.41 17.80
C TYR A 82 9.22 -14.58 18.95
N ASP A 83 9.85 -13.44 18.65
CA ASP A 83 10.42 -12.55 19.67
C ASP A 83 9.35 -12.00 20.62
N ARG A 84 8.14 -11.70 20.12
CA ARG A 84 6.99 -11.31 20.96
C ARG A 84 6.57 -12.43 21.91
N LEU A 85 6.46 -13.66 21.41
CA LEU A 85 6.15 -14.84 22.24
C LEU A 85 7.23 -15.13 23.28
N GLU A 86 8.50 -15.03 22.91
CA GLU A 86 9.62 -15.23 23.83
C GLU A 86 9.58 -14.19 24.96
N ASN A 87 9.32 -12.92 24.63
CA ASN A 87 9.12 -11.87 25.64
C ASN A 87 7.95 -12.20 26.59
N LYS A 88 6.82 -12.68 26.07
CA LYS A 88 5.67 -13.09 26.89
C LYS A 88 5.99 -14.29 27.79
N VAL A 89 6.79 -15.25 27.32
CA VAL A 89 7.31 -16.35 28.16
C VAL A 89 8.18 -15.81 29.29
N GLN A 90 9.04 -14.82 29.02
CA GLN A 90 9.85 -14.18 30.06
C GLN A 90 9.01 -13.41 31.07
N GLU A 91 7.90 -12.79 30.66
CA GLU A 91 6.94 -12.16 31.58
C GLU A 91 6.27 -13.18 32.51
N LEU A 92 5.87 -14.33 31.98
CA LEU A 92 5.23 -15.40 32.76
C LEU A 92 6.20 -16.10 33.72
N LYS A 93 7.51 -16.06 33.46
CA LYS A 93 8.56 -16.63 34.33
C LYS A 93 8.97 -15.70 35.48
N LYS A 94 8.54 -14.43 35.48
CA LYS A 94 8.82 -13.50 36.59
C LYS A 94 7.89 -13.79 37.77
N PRO A 95 8.41 -13.94 39.01
CA PRO A 95 7.56 -14.12 40.18
C PRO A 95 6.66 -12.89 40.38
N SER A 96 5.39 -13.15 40.67
CA SER A 96 4.30 -12.19 40.79
C SER A 96 4.56 -11.15 41.90
N ALA A 97 5.16 -10.02 41.54
CA ALA A 97 5.05 -8.80 42.35
C ALA A 97 3.67 -8.18 42.09
N LYS A 98 2.86 -8.11 43.14
CA LYS A 98 1.53 -7.48 43.19
C LYS A 98 1.45 -6.20 42.34
N ARG A 99 0.38 -6.11 41.54
CA ARG A 99 -0.12 -4.87 40.95
C ARG A 99 -0.09 -3.75 41.99
N LYS A 100 0.72 -2.72 41.73
CA LYS A 100 0.54 -1.40 42.33
C LYS A 100 0.29 -0.45 41.17
N GLY A 101 -0.95 0.02 41.07
CA GLY A 101 -1.23 1.20 40.26
C GLY A 101 -0.33 2.33 40.75
N ASN A 102 0.46 2.90 39.85
CA ASN A 102 0.95 4.24 40.01
C ASN A 102 1.28 4.81 38.63
N SER A 103 0.64 5.94 38.35
CA SER A 103 1.00 6.84 37.27
C SER A 103 2.47 7.26 37.36
N LYS A 104 3.01 7.67 36.21
CA LYS A 104 4.27 8.40 35.98
C LYS A 104 5.51 7.50 35.92
N PHE A 105 6.15 7.46 34.76
CA PHE A 105 7.53 7.89 34.47
C PHE A 105 7.83 7.45 33.02
N ALA A 106 7.91 8.41 32.11
CA ALA A 106 9.16 8.90 31.55
C ALA A 106 9.66 8.05 30.36
N VAL A 107 9.33 8.55 29.17
CA VAL A 107 10.01 8.21 27.91
C VAL A 107 11.47 8.63 28.07
N SER A 108 12.35 7.65 28.22
CA SER A 108 13.80 7.85 28.20
C SER A 108 14.26 7.78 26.74
N THR A 109 14.41 8.95 26.14
CA THR A 109 15.17 9.17 24.91
C THR A 109 16.66 8.98 25.21
N ASN A 110 17.29 7.94 24.66
CA ASN A 110 18.74 7.88 24.51
C ASN A 110 19.08 7.89 23.02
N HIS A 111 19.09 9.09 22.43
CA HIS A 111 19.87 9.35 21.22
C HIS A 111 21.17 10.00 21.66
N LYS A 112 22.29 9.32 21.38
CA LYS A 112 23.64 9.86 21.50
C LYS A 112 23.75 11.07 20.57
N HIS A 113 24.02 12.24 21.14
CA HIS A 113 24.35 13.45 20.41
C HIS A 113 25.80 13.37 19.90
N ASP A 114 25.96 13.10 18.61
CA ASP A 114 27.11 13.58 17.85
C ASP A 114 26.86 15.03 17.45
N VAL A 115 27.72 15.94 17.89
CA VAL A 115 27.58 17.39 17.67
C VAL A 115 28.02 17.72 16.24
N ALA A 116 27.09 17.60 15.31
CA ALA A 116 27.21 18.18 13.98
C ALA A 116 26.49 19.53 13.92
N LYS A 117 27.30 20.58 13.94
CA LYS A 117 26.99 22.01 13.74
C LYS A 117 25.93 22.21 12.65
N THR A 118 24.69 22.44 13.03
CA THR A 118 23.57 22.69 12.11
C THR A 118 23.64 24.12 11.61
N LYS A 119 24.25 24.34 10.44
CA LYS A 119 23.89 25.49 9.61
C LYS A 119 22.45 25.28 9.16
N ALA A 120 21.58 26.25 9.38
CA ALA A 120 20.21 26.26 8.88
C ALA A 120 20.24 25.95 7.37
N ARG A 121 19.78 24.74 7.02
CA ARG A 121 19.66 24.30 5.65
C ARG A 121 18.35 24.90 5.13
N THR A 122 18.46 26.00 4.39
CA THR A 122 17.38 26.43 3.51
C THR A 122 17.05 25.24 2.62
N THR A 123 15.89 24.62 2.81
CA THR A 123 15.36 23.64 1.87
C THR A 123 14.87 24.41 0.67
N SER A 124 15.79 24.87 -0.17
CA SER A 124 15.46 25.17 -1.56
C SER A 124 14.98 23.85 -2.16
N GLU A 125 13.68 23.73 -2.40
CA GLU A 125 13.08 22.59 -3.09
C GLU A 125 13.82 22.39 -4.42
N CYS A 126 14.69 21.39 -4.47
CA CYS A 126 15.44 21.09 -5.68
C CYS A 126 14.48 20.36 -6.63
N THR A 127 13.92 21.07 -7.60
CA THR A 127 12.99 20.48 -8.54
C THR A 127 13.76 19.64 -9.56
N LEU A 128 13.20 18.50 -9.96
CA LEU A 128 13.80 17.66 -10.99
C LEU A 128 13.67 18.33 -12.36
N ALA A 129 14.75 18.37 -13.14
CA ALA A 129 14.76 18.91 -14.49
C ALA A 129 13.85 18.11 -15.42
N THR A 130 13.06 18.82 -16.24
CA THR A 130 12.24 18.24 -17.30
C THR A 130 13.11 17.74 -18.45
N LEU A 131 12.54 16.88 -19.29
CA LEU A 131 13.25 16.28 -20.42
C LEU A 131 13.65 17.36 -21.43
N GLU A 132 12.77 18.33 -21.67
CA GLU A 132 13.07 19.50 -22.50
C GLU A 132 14.24 20.34 -21.94
N GLN A 133 14.23 20.61 -20.63
CA GLN A 133 15.33 21.34 -19.97
C GLN A 133 16.66 20.57 -20.08
N ARG A 134 16.64 19.24 -19.99
CA ARG A 134 17.87 18.42 -20.13
C ARG A 134 18.44 18.52 -21.54
N ILE A 135 17.60 18.39 -22.56
CA ILE A 135 18.03 18.48 -23.96
C ILE A 135 18.56 19.88 -24.27
N GLU A 136 17.87 20.93 -23.83
CA GLU A 136 18.33 22.31 -24.00
C GLU A 136 19.73 22.54 -23.39
N ILE A 137 19.97 22.01 -22.18
CA ILE A 137 21.26 22.13 -21.49
C ILE A 137 22.35 21.35 -22.23
N ILE A 138 22.02 20.17 -22.76
CA ILE A 138 22.95 19.35 -23.54
C ILE A 138 23.30 20.07 -24.86
N ASP A 139 22.32 20.58 -25.59
CA ASP A 139 22.53 21.28 -26.86
C ASP A 139 23.36 22.55 -26.68
N TRP A 140 23.07 23.33 -25.63
CA TRP A 140 23.87 24.50 -25.27
C TRP A 140 25.32 24.12 -24.92
N HIS A 141 25.54 23.03 -24.20
CA HIS A 141 26.88 22.55 -23.87
C HIS A 141 27.71 22.22 -25.12
N TYR A 142 27.11 21.60 -26.13
CA TYR A 142 27.78 21.33 -27.41
C TYR A 142 28.05 22.60 -28.21
N ALA A 143 27.13 23.56 -28.21
CA ALA A 143 27.30 24.85 -28.88
C ALA A 143 28.39 25.73 -28.23
N ASN A 144 28.62 25.60 -26.92
CA ASN A 144 29.51 26.48 -26.15
C ASN A 144 30.84 25.82 -25.74
N GLY A 145 31.34 24.89 -26.56
CA GLY A 145 32.70 24.36 -26.41
C GLY A 145 32.89 23.31 -25.31
N LYS A 146 31.82 22.64 -24.88
CA LYS A 146 31.84 21.48 -23.97
C LYS A 146 32.44 21.73 -22.58
N ASN A 147 32.27 22.93 -22.04
CA ASN A 147 32.68 23.26 -20.68
C ASN A 147 31.52 23.07 -19.69
N GLN A 148 31.58 21.99 -18.91
CA GLN A 148 30.54 21.62 -17.94
C GLN A 148 30.35 22.68 -16.84
N SER A 149 31.45 23.27 -16.37
CA SER A 149 31.42 24.29 -15.31
C SER A 149 30.79 25.59 -15.82
N GLN A 150 31.09 25.96 -17.06
CA GLN A 150 30.49 27.13 -17.71
C GLN A 150 29.00 26.91 -17.98
N THR A 151 28.62 25.72 -18.42
CA THR A 151 27.23 25.31 -18.62
C THR A 151 26.45 25.38 -17.31
N ALA A 152 26.99 24.83 -16.23
CA ALA A 152 26.36 24.91 -14.91
C ALA A 152 26.14 26.37 -14.47
N ARG A 153 27.14 27.25 -14.65
CA ARG A 153 27.03 28.67 -14.31
C ARG A 153 25.97 29.40 -15.14
N HIS A 154 25.92 29.14 -16.44
CA HIS A 154 24.93 29.75 -17.34
C HIS A 154 23.50 29.38 -16.92
N PHE A 155 23.24 28.10 -16.63
CA PHE A 155 21.90 27.64 -16.28
C PHE A 155 21.56 27.76 -14.79
N SER A 156 22.53 28.02 -13.90
CA SER A 156 22.27 28.31 -12.49
C SER A 156 21.43 29.57 -12.30
N GLY A 157 21.59 30.58 -13.17
CA GLY A 157 20.76 31.79 -13.15
C GLY A 157 19.40 31.60 -13.84
N LYS A 158 19.36 30.81 -14.92
CA LYS A 158 18.14 30.55 -15.70
C LYS A 158 17.16 29.62 -14.98
N TYR A 159 17.68 28.63 -14.25
CA TYR A 159 16.92 27.61 -13.55
C TYR A 159 17.34 27.50 -12.09
N LEU A 160 17.04 28.53 -11.30
CA LEU A 160 17.43 28.62 -9.89
C LEU A 160 16.91 27.44 -9.06
N GLU A 161 15.72 26.93 -9.38
CA GLU A 161 15.07 25.80 -8.70
C GLU A 161 15.75 24.44 -8.97
N LEU A 162 16.43 24.30 -10.10
CA LEU A 162 17.06 23.04 -10.52
C LEU A 162 18.43 22.81 -9.87
N ASN A 163 19.02 23.83 -9.24
CA ASN A 163 20.34 23.81 -8.60
C ASN A 163 21.38 23.01 -9.42
N ILE A 164 21.54 23.41 -10.69
CA ILE A 164 22.31 22.66 -11.68
C ILE A 164 23.80 22.72 -11.32
N LYS A 165 24.34 21.57 -10.95
CA LYS A 165 25.77 21.39 -10.65
C LYS A 165 26.49 20.73 -11.82
N GLN A 166 27.79 20.96 -11.93
CA GLN A 166 28.64 20.34 -12.94
C GLN A 166 28.53 18.80 -12.94
N LEU A 167 28.45 18.15 -11.77
CA LEU A 167 28.23 16.70 -11.66
C LEU A 167 26.90 16.24 -12.30
N LEU A 168 25.84 17.03 -12.19
CA LEU A 168 24.53 16.71 -12.74
C LEU A 168 24.57 16.72 -14.27
N ILE A 169 25.21 17.73 -14.86
CA ILE A 169 25.43 17.82 -16.30
C ILE A 169 26.29 16.66 -16.81
N SER A 170 27.35 16.30 -16.08
CA SER A 170 28.18 15.13 -16.40
C SER A 170 27.35 13.84 -16.41
N SER A 171 26.44 13.65 -15.44
CA SER A 171 25.54 12.49 -15.45
C SER A 171 24.56 12.49 -16.63
N TRP A 172 24.01 13.64 -17.00
CA TRP A 172 23.11 13.73 -18.16
C TRP A 172 23.81 13.45 -19.48
N MET A 173 25.08 13.83 -19.61
CA MET A 173 25.87 13.53 -20.81
C MET A 173 26.19 12.04 -20.96
N LYS A 174 26.43 11.32 -19.86
CA LYS A 174 26.65 9.86 -19.93
C LYS A 174 25.45 9.13 -20.53
N ASP A 175 24.26 9.61 -20.22
CA ASP A 175 22.99 9.07 -20.68
C ASP A 175 22.38 9.88 -21.85
N GLU A 176 23.17 10.67 -22.58
CA GLU A 176 22.67 11.60 -23.61
C GLU A 176 21.82 10.91 -24.68
N ALA A 177 22.31 9.81 -25.23
CA ALA A 177 21.63 9.07 -26.29
C ALA A 177 20.22 8.63 -25.83
N LYS A 178 20.11 8.22 -24.57
CA LYS A 178 18.84 7.85 -23.94
C LYS A 178 17.90 9.05 -23.82
N TRP A 179 18.39 10.20 -23.36
CA TRP A 179 17.56 11.40 -23.25
C TRP A 179 17.07 11.88 -24.61
N ARG A 180 17.90 11.81 -25.66
CA ARG A 180 17.50 12.17 -27.03
C ARG A 180 16.44 11.23 -27.58
N GLU A 181 16.62 9.92 -27.42
CA GLU A 181 15.63 8.93 -27.83
C GLU A 181 14.28 9.12 -27.09
N GLU A 182 14.32 9.37 -25.78
CA GLU A 182 13.12 9.65 -24.99
C GLU A 182 12.42 10.94 -25.40
N TYR A 183 13.18 11.97 -25.80
CA TYR A 183 12.66 13.26 -26.26
C TYR A 183 11.95 13.11 -27.60
N GLU A 184 12.54 12.41 -28.56
CA GLU A 184 11.89 12.10 -29.83
C GLU A 184 10.58 11.32 -29.64
N LYS A 185 10.58 10.31 -28.76
CA LYS A 185 9.39 9.51 -28.47
C LYS A 185 8.28 10.29 -27.76
N ASN A 186 8.62 11.32 -26.98
CA ASN A 186 7.67 12.03 -26.11
C ASN A 186 7.69 13.54 -26.31
N HIS A 187 8.04 14.03 -27.49
CA HIS A 187 8.26 15.45 -27.78
C HIS A 187 7.11 16.35 -27.29
N ALA A 188 5.86 15.95 -27.57
CA ALA A 188 4.66 16.69 -27.15
C ALA A 188 4.48 16.82 -25.62
N LYS A 189 5.08 15.93 -24.82
CA LYS A 189 4.99 15.90 -23.34
C LYS A 189 6.33 16.25 -22.66
N ALA A 190 7.37 16.58 -23.42
CA ALA A 190 8.72 16.79 -22.92
C ALA A 190 8.82 17.94 -21.88
N HIS A 191 7.98 18.96 -22.03
CA HIS A 191 7.88 20.11 -21.11
C HIS A 191 7.44 19.73 -19.69
N SER A 192 6.65 18.65 -19.53
CA SER A 192 6.15 18.21 -18.21
C SER A 192 6.85 16.95 -17.70
N MET A 193 7.54 16.20 -18.55
CA MET A 193 8.15 14.93 -18.19
C MET A 193 9.49 15.13 -17.46
N LYS A 194 9.56 14.72 -16.19
CA LYS A 194 10.79 14.82 -15.35
C LYS A 194 11.55 13.50 -15.18
N ARG A 195 10.92 12.36 -15.46
CA ARG A 195 11.51 11.02 -15.33
C ARG A 195 10.85 10.10 -16.34
N ALA A 196 11.64 9.42 -17.17
CA ALA A 196 11.16 8.22 -17.85
C ALA A 196 10.93 7.13 -16.81
N ARG A 197 9.66 6.80 -16.59
CA ARG A 197 9.28 5.65 -15.79
C ARG A 197 9.13 4.49 -16.74
N GLN A 198 10.20 3.73 -16.95
CA GLN A 198 10.04 2.35 -17.36
C GLN A 198 9.51 1.59 -16.15
N THR A 199 8.31 1.05 -16.26
CA THR A 199 7.85 -0.02 -15.37
C THR A 199 8.85 -1.16 -15.49
N LEU A 200 9.31 -1.74 -14.38
CA LEU A 200 10.32 -2.82 -14.38
C LEU A 200 10.02 -3.90 -15.44
N HIS A 201 8.73 -4.15 -15.70
CA HIS A 201 8.25 -5.10 -16.70
C HIS A 201 7.22 -4.44 -17.62
N PRO A 202 7.63 -3.83 -18.75
CA PRO A 202 6.71 -3.18 -19.68
C PRO A 202 5.77 -4.20 -20.33
N GLU A 203 6.26 -5.39 -20.70
CA GLU A 203 5.44 -6.43 -21.34
C GLU A 203 4.28 -6.91 -20.45
N ILE A 204 4.54 -7.12 -19.15
CA ILE A 204 3.49 -7.51 -18.19
C ILE A 204 2.49 -6.38 -18.01
N SER A 205 2.95 -5.13 -18.06
CA SER A 205 2.09 -3.96 -17.95
C SER A 205 1.13 -3.86 -19.14
N ASP A 206 1.60 -4.14 -20.35
CA ASP A 206 0.78 -4.15 -21.56
C ASP A 206 -0.25 -5.29 -21.54
N MET A 207 0.16 -6.48 -21.10
CA MET A 207 -0.76 -7.62 -20.90
C MET A 207 -1.86 -7.31 -19.89
N MET A 208 -1.51 -6.63 -18.79
CA MET A 208 -2.49 -6.17 -17.79
C MET A 208 -3.46 -5.16 -18.38
N ASP A 209 -2.98 -4.17 -19.14
CA ASP A 209 -3.83 -3.14 -19.72
C ASP A 209 -4.82 -3.75 -20.74
N LEU A 210 -4.38 -4.69 -21.58
CA LEU A 210 -5.25 -5.44 -22.49
C LEU A 210 -6.29 -6.28 -21.76
N TRP A 211 -5.88 -6.98 -20.69
CA TRP A 211 -6.79 -7.80 -19.91
C TRP A 211 -7.84 -6.96 -19.18
N VAL A 212 -7.45 -5.82 -18.61
CA VAL A 212 -8.37 -4.88 -17.97
C VAL A 212 -9.35 -4.28 -18.99
N ALA A 213 -8.87 -3.89 -20.17
CA ALA A 213 -9.74 -3.39 -21.24
C ALA A 213 -10.81 -4.43 -21.63
N LYS A 214 -10.42 -5.69 -21.76
CA LYS A 214 -11.36 -6.80 -22.01
C LYS A 214 -12.34 -7.00 -20.85
N ALA A 215 -11.85 -7.07 -19.61
CA ALA A 215 -12.70 -7.29 -18.45
C ALA A 215 -13.71 -6.14 -18.24
N MET A 216 -13.32 -4.90 -18.57
CA MET A 216 -14.22 -3.74 -18.55
C MET A 216 -15.30 -3.84 -19.63
N ALA A 217 -14.95 -4.33 -20.84
CA ALA A 217 -15.92 -4.57 -21.90
C ALA A 217 -16.92 -5.69 -21.54
N ASP A 218 -16.44 -6.72 -20.83
CA ASP A 218 -17.26 -7.84 -20.34
C ASP A 218 -18.06 -7.48 -19.08
N GLY A 219 -17.94 -6.25 -18.55
CA GLY A 219 -18.65 -5.80 -17.35
C GLY A 219 -18.21 -6.48 -16.04
N ILE A 220 -17.02 -7.08 -16.02
CA ILE A 220 -16.49 -7.83 -14.88
C ILE A 220 -16.00 -6.85 -13.81
N LEU A 221 -16.36 -7.11 -12.55
CA LEU A 221 -15.89 -6.33 -11.42
C LEU A 221 -14.41 -6.67 -11.11
N LEU A 222 -13.56 -5.66 -11.23
CA LEU A 222 -12.12 -5.79 -10.98
C LEU A 222 -11.76 -5.30 -9.58
N THR A 223 -11.60 -6.23 -8.64
CA THR A 223 -11.08 -5.93 -7.30
C THR A 223 -9.57 -5.75 -7.32
N GLY A 224 -9.04 -5.00 -6.36
CA GLY A 224 -7.59 -4.82 -6.17
C GLY A 224 -6.82 -6.14 -6.07
N GLU A 225 -7.37 -7.12 -5.36
CA GLU A 225 -6.76 -8.44 -5.21
C GLU A 225 -6.73 -9.22 -6.53
N VAL A 226 -7.80 -9.17 -7.32
CA VAL A 226 -7.85 -9.80 -8.65
C VAL A 226 -6.77 -9.22 -9.56
N LEU A 227 -6.54 -7.90 -9.49
CA LEU A 227 -5.47 -7.24 -10.25
C LEU A 227 -4.08 -7.73 -9.81
N ARG A 228 -3.86 -7.89 -8.50
CA ARG A 228 -2.59 -8.39 -7.94
C ARG A 228 -2.33 -9.83 -8.36
N GLN A 229 -3.33 -10.70 -8.23
CA GLN A 229 -3.25 -12.09 -8.64
C GLN A 229 -3.01 -12.22 -10.15
N LYS A 230 -3.72 -11.44 -10.96
CA LYS A 230 -3.54 -11.48 -12.41
C LYS A 230 -2.15 -11.04 -12.84
N TRP A 231 -1.60 -10.03 -12.18
CA TRP A 231 -0.23 -9.60 -12.41
C TRP A 231 0.78 -10.72 -12.12
N LYS A 232 0.62 -11.45 -11.00
CA LYS A 232 1.47 -12.60 -10.65
C LYS A 232 1.42 -13.69 -11.72
N VAL A 233 0.22 -14.04 -12.18
CA VAL A 233 0.05 -15.05 -13.26
C VAL A 233 0.77 -14.62 -14.55
N PHE A 234 0.74 -13.33 -14.90
CA PHE A 234 1.49 -12.83 -16.05
C PHE A 234 3.00 -12.80 -15.82
N ALA A 235 3.45 -12.54 -14.60
CA ALA A 235 4.85 -12.64 -14.22
C ALA A 235 5.36 -14.10 -14.29
N ASP A 236 4.55 -15.06 -13.82
CA ASP A 236 4.83 -16.49 -13.93
C ASP A 236 4.92 -16.92 -15.41
N LEU A 237 3.96 -16.48 -16.23
CA LEU A 237 3.93 -16.79 -17.67
C LEU A 237 5.14 -16.23 -18.42
N LYS A 238 5.68 -15.08 -17.97
CA LYS A 238 6.88 -14.46 -18.53
C LYS A 238 8.18 -14.95 -17.90
N GLY A 239 8.11 -15.87 -16.93
CA GLY A 239 9.28 -16.46 -16.28
C GLY A 239 10.06 -15.47 -15.40
N VAL A 240 9.41 -14.43 -14.86
CA VAL A 240 10.08 -13.45 -14.00
C VAL A 240 10.38 -14.07 -12.63
N PRO A 241 11.67 -14.16 -12.22
CA PRO A 241 12.05 -14.71 -10.92
C PRO A 241 11.50 -13.86 -9.77
N GLU A 242 11.19 -14.48 -8.64
CA GLU A 242 10.49 -13.82 -7.50
C GLU A 242 11.23 -12.56 -7.02
N ASP A 243 12.56 -12.58 -7.06
CA ASP A 243 13.43 -11.49 -6.61
C ASP A 243 13.39 -10.24 -7.53
N GLU A 244 12.98 -10.41 -8.79
CA GLU A 244 12.82 -9.33 -9.78
C GLU A 244 11.37 -8.86 -9.92
N ARG A 245 10.44 -9.46 -9.16
CA ARG A 245 9.03 -9.10 -9.22
C ARG A 245 8.79 -7.71 -8.64
N LEU A 246 7.83 -7.01 -9.22
CA LEU A 246 7.35 -5.76 -8.66
C LEU A 246 6.74 -6.05 -7.28
N THR A 247 7.14 -5.27 -6.29
CA THR A 247 6.39 -5.16 -5.05
C THR A 247 5.04 -4.54 -5.37
N LEU A 248 4.02 -5.40 -5.45
CA LEU A 248 2.61 -5.05 -5.69
C LEU A 248 2.08 -4.27 -4.47
N SER A 249 2.62 -3.09 -4.20
CA SER A 249 2.21 -2.23 -3.11
C SER A 249 0.86 -1.58 -3.40
N GLU A 250 0.20 -1.06 -2.36
CA GLU A 250 -0.99 -0.22 -2.56
C GLU A 250 -0.71 0.99 -3.46
N GLY A 251 0.51 1.54 -3.40
CA GLY A 251 0.95 2.62 -4.28
C GLY A 251 1.02 2.21 -5.75
N TRP A 252 1.41 0.97 -6.06
CA TRP A 252 1.34 0.43 -7.43
C TRP A 252 -0.11 0.29 -7.88
N LEU A 253 -0.96 -0.32 -7.03
CA LEU A 253 -2.36 -0.56 -7.36
C LEU A 253 -3.13 0.74 -7.59
N SER A 254 -2.93 1.74 -6.74
CA SER A 254 -3.55 3.08 -6.88
C SER A 254 -3.17 3.74 -8.20
N LYS A 255 -1.88 3.72 -8.56
CA LYS A 255 -1.39 4.26 -9.84
C LYS A 255 -1.94 3.47 -11.04
N PHE A 256 -2.01 2.15 -10.93
CA PHE A 256 -2.53 1.28 -11.98
C PHE A 256 -4.02 1.54 -12.23
N LYS A 257 -4.83 1.66 -11.17
CA LYS A 257 -6.25 2.03 -11.25
C LYS A 257 -6.43 3.40 -11.90
N ALA A 258 -5.65 4.39 -11.47
CA ALA A 258 -5.70 5.74 -12.03
C ALA A 258 -5.35 5.76 -13.52
N ARG A 259 -4.34 4.99 -13.95
CA ARG A 259 -3.96 4.87 -15.37
C ARG A 259 -5.06 4.24 -16.24
N ASN A 260 -5.73 3.22 -15.71
CA ASN A 260 -6.76 2.48 -16.43
C ASN A 260 -8.19 3.03 -16.23
N GLY A 261 -8.33 4.18 -15.56
CA GLY A 261 -9.64 4.81 -15.31
C GLY A 261 -10.57 4.00 -14.40
N LEU A 262 -10.03 3.05 -13.62
CA LEU A 262 -10.81 2.20 -12.72
C LEU A 262 -11.29 3.03 -11.52
N LYS A 263 -12.60 3.16 -11.37
CA LYS A 263 -13.24 3.85 -10.25
C LYS A 263 -13.83 2.85 -9.27
N ASN A 264 -13.83 3.22 -7.99
CA ASN A 264 -14.48 2.43 -6.97
C ASN A 264 -16.00 2.63 -7.05
N PHE A 265 -16.77 1.55 -7.11
CA PHE A 265 -18.22 1.59 -7.09
C PHE A 265 -18.72 0.90 -5.83
N LYS A 266 -19.41 1.65 -4.95
CA LYS A 266 -20.11 1.08 -3.80
C LYS A 266 -21.46 0.55 -4.29
N ARG A 267 -21.61 -0.77 -4.39
CA ARG A 267 -22.92 -1.37 -4.71
C ARG A 267 -23.81 -1.34 -3.46
N HIS A 268 -25.01 -0.82 -3.60
CA HIS A 268 -26.10 -1.06 -2.65
C HIS A 268 -26.55 -2.51 -2.85
N SER A 269 -26.35 -3.34 -1.83
CA SER A 269 -26.48 -4.79 -1.87
C SER A 269 -27.92 -5.32 -1.94
N GLU A 270 -28.94 -4.46 -1.90
CA GLU A 270 -30.35 -4.91 -1.97
C GLU A 270 -30.74 -5.40 -3.38
N ALA A 271 -30.16 -4.85 -4.45
CA ALA A 271 -30.63 -5.12 -5.83
C ALA A 271 -30.02 -6.38 -6.48
N GLY A 272 -28.93 -6.92 -5.93
CA GLY A 272 -28.14 -7.98 -6.58
C GLY A 272 -28.46 -9.41 -6.15
N SER A 273 -29.30 -9.60 -5.14
CA SER A 273 -29.63 -10.92 -4.57
C SER A 273 -31.00 -11.45 -5.01
N ALA A 274 -31.76 -10.68 -5.79
CA ALA A 274 -33.08 -11.08 -6.25
C ALA A 274 -32.95 -11.96 -7.50
N ASP A 275 -33.66 -13.10 -7.50
CA ASP A 275 -33.73 -14.00 -8.65
C ASP A 275 -34.38 -13.26 -9.83
N PRO A 276 -33.74 -13.21 -11.02
CA PRO A 276 -34.30 -12.54 -12.19
C PRO A 276 -35.72 -13.00 -12.55
N GLN A 277 -36.06 -14.27 -12.31
CA GLN A 277 -37.41 -14.77 -12.57
C GLN A 277 -38.44 -14.21 -11.58
N VAL A 278 -38.07 -14.10 -10.30
CA VAL A 278 -38.93 -13.51 -9.26
C VAL A 278 -39.10 -12.01 -9.51
N VAL A 279 -38.04 -11.31 -9.93
CA VAL A 279 -38.10 -9.89 -10.26
C VAL A 279 -39.03 -9.62 -11.44
N GLU A 280 -39.01 -10.45 -12.47
CA GLU A 280 -39.89 -10.25 -13.64
C GLU A 280 -41.36 -10.55 -13.29
N ALA A 281 -41.63 -11.60 -12.50
CA ALA A 281 -42.96 -11.91 -12.01
C ALA A 281 -43.53 -10.79 -11.12
N GLU A 282 -42.73 -10.25 -10.20
CA GLU A 282 -43.12 -9.11 -9.36
C GLU A 282 -43.33 -7.84 -10.19
N ARG A 283 -42.54 -7.62 -11.25
CA ARG A 283 -42.77 -6.50 -12.19
C ARG A 283 -44.09 -6.62 -12.92
N GLU A 284 -44.47 -7.82 -13.35
CA GLU A 284 -45.78 -8.06 -13.97
C GLU A 284 -46.93 -7.85 -12.98
N CYS A 285 -46.77 -8.33 -11.74
CA CYS A 285 -47.72 -8.11 -10.66
C CYS A 285 -47.94 -6.61 -10.39
N ILE A 286 -46.86 -5.84 -10.21
CA ILE A 286 -46.91 -4.40 -9.97
C ILE A 286 -47.55 -3.66 -11.15
N LYS A 287 -47.25 -4.05 -12.41
CA LYS A 287 -47.93 -3.48 -13.59
C LYS A 287 -49.43 -3.70 -13.57
N GLY A 288 -49.88 -4.88 -13.10
CA GLY A 288 -51.31 -5.18 -12.92
C GLY A 288 -51.96 -4.23 -11.91
N VAL A 289 -51.34 -4.07 -10.75
CA VAL A 289 -51.82 -3.14 -9.70
C VAL A 289 -51.84 -1.69 -10.20
N LEU A 290 -50.79 -1.25 -10.91
CA LEU A 290 -50.70 0.11 -11.44
C LEU A 290 -51.72 0.40 -12.55
N ALA A 291 -52.24 -0.63 -13.25
CA ALA A 291 -53.25 -0.45 -14.29
C ALA A 291 -54.63 0.01 -13.73
N GLU A 292 -54.87 -0.18 -12.44
CA GLU A 292 -56.09 0.28 -11.75
C GLU A 292 -56.05 1.78 -11.38
N TYR A 293 -54.89 2.40 -11.51
CA TYR A 293 -54.66 3.80 -11.16
C TYR A 293 -54.29 4.63 -12.40
N GLU A 294 -54.75 5.88 -12.44
CA GLU A 294 -54.30 6.80 -13.48
C GLU A 294 -52.86 7.28 -13.21
N LEU A 295 -52.11 7.60 -14.26
CA LEU A 295 -50.70 8.04 -14.16
C LEU A 295 -50.46 9.21 -13.20
N ARG A 296 -51.46 10.08 -13.01
CA ARG A 296 -51.39 11.23 -12.09
C ARG A 296 -51.43 10.83 -10.60
N ASP A 297 -51.85 9.61 -10.30
CA ASP A 297 -51.99 9.07 -8.94
C ASP A 297 -50.87 8.08 -8.59
N ILE A 298 -49.90 7.89 -9.50
CA ILE A 298 -48.73 7.02 -9.29
C ILE A 298 -47.55 7.88 -8.86
N TYR A 299 -47.16 7.75 -7.59
CA TYR A 299 -46.02 8.47 -7.01
C TYR A 299 -44.85 7.50 -6.82
N ASN A 300 -43.67 7.88 -7.33
CA ASN A 300 -42.43 7.17 -7.04
C ASN A 300 -41.79 7.75 -5.77
N MET A 301 -41.64 6.92 -4.73
CA MET A 301 -40.97 7.29 -3.50
C MET A 301 -39.81 6.33 -3.26
N ASP A 302 -38.58 6.78 -3.49
CA ASP A 302 -37.38 6.09 -3.01
C ASP A 302 -36.99 6.61 -1.63
N LYS A 303 -36.32 5.78 -0.82
CA LYS A 303 -36.01 6.06 0.60
C LYS A 303 -35.30 7.41 0.74
N THR A 304 -35.99 8.46 1.19
CA THR A 304 -35.36 9.71 1.62
C THR A 304 -34.77 9.53 3.02
N GLY A 305 -33.45 9.39 3.11
CA GLY A 305 -32.72 9.39 4.37
C GLY A 305 -32.72 10.78 5.00
N LEU A 306 -33.44 10.96 6.11
CA LEU A 306 -33.42 12.20 6.89
C LEU A 306 -32.19 12.21 7.81
N PHE A 307 -31.21 13.07 7.51
CA PHE A 307 -30.04 13.28 8.35
C PHE A 307 -30.27 14.51 9.24
N TYR A 308 -30.40 14.32 10.55
CA TYR A 308 -30.26 15.41 11.52
C TYR A 308 -28.77 15.58 11.83
N GLY A 309 -28.22 16.74 11.47
CA GLY A 309 -26.85 17.16 11.77
C GLY A 309 -26.74 17.89 13.09
#